data_AF-A0A961J7E5-F1
#
_entry.id   AF-A0A961J7E5-F1
#
_cell.length_a   1.000
_cell.length_b   1.000
_cell.length_c   1.000
_cell.angle_alpha   90.00
_cell.angle_beta   90.00
_cell.angle_gamma   90.00
#
_symmetry.space_group_name_H-M   'P 1'
#
loop_
_entity.id
_entity.type
_entity.pdbx_description
1 polymer ?
#
loop_
_entity_poly.entity_id
_entity_poly.type
_entity_poly.pdbx_seq_one_letter_code
_entity_poly.pdbx_strand_id
1 'polypeptide(L)'
;MRLISSAALALALMLSQPAAGQDAAALARQYAEMPEVQAMFDDMFAPEMLAEQFRFGLPAEVQLSDDQIARVGDVMAEMMASLRPDLTQMMVDGMAANFTIGEIEALIAFYGSPDGASVMRKMQPYMQQVLGAFMPLIQQRQQEFLPDLIAIIQE
;
A
#
# COMPACT_ATOMS: atom_id res chain seq x y z
N MET A 1 32.79 68.72 -6.95
CA MET A 1 33.21 67.51 -6.23
C MET A 1 32.02 67.10 -5.35
N ARG A 2 30.87 66.72 -5.93
CA ARG A 2 30.42 65.36 -6.29
C ARG A 2 30.77 64.30 -5.24
N LEU A 3 29.72 63.61 -4.77
CA LEU A 3 29.64 62.22 -4.25
C LEU A 3 29.82 62.11 -2.71
N ILE A 4 28.98 61.44 -1.90
CA ILE A 4 27.93 60.42 -2.11
C ILE A 4 26.89 60.48 -0.97
N SER A 5 25.61 60.35 -1.33
CA SER A 5 24.47 60.15 -0.45
C SER A 5 24.57 58.85 0.36
N SER A 6 24.40 58.93 1.67
CA SER A 6 24.25 57.78 2.57
C SER A 6 22.86 57.15 2.42
N ALA A 7 22.65 56.40 1.34
CA ALA A 7 21.41 55.67 1.10
C ALA A 7 21.72 54.30 0.50
N ALA A 8 22.20 53.36 1.32
CA ALA A 8 22.16 51.92 1.02
C ALA A 8 22.75 51.12 2.20
N LEU A 9 21.93 50.77 3.20
CA LEU A 9 22.17 49.56 4.00
C LEU A 9 20.92 49.15 4.78
N ALA A 10 19.82 48.87 4.08
CA ALA A 10 18.63 48.27 4.69
C ALA A 10 17.89 47.35 3.71
N LEU A 11 18.63 46.59 2.88
CA LEU A 11 18.02 45.77 1.84
C LEU A 11 18.81 44.48 1.60
N ALA A 12 18.81 43.53 2.54
CA ALA A 12 19.16 42.13 2.28
C ALA A 12 18.88 41.14 3.45
N LEU A 13 17.82 41.33 4.24
CA LEU A 13 17.47 40.35 5.31
C LEU A 13 16.03 39.80 5.20
N MET A 14 15.39 39.92 4.04
CA MET A 14 13.95 39.64 3.88
C MET A 14 13.61 38.46 2.96
N LEU A 15 14.54 37.54 2.67
CA LEU A 15 14.21 36.31 1.92
C LEU A 15 14.96 35.09 2.46
N SER A 16 14.65 34.74 3.71
CA SER A 16 14.68 33.34 4.13
C SER A 16 13.31 33.02 4.71
N GLN A 17 12.28 33.20 3.87
CA GLN A 17 11.06 32.44 4.10
C GLN A 17 11.49 30.97 4.09
N PRO A 18 11.12 30.16 5.10
CA PRO A 18 11.12 28.73 4.84
C PRO A 18 10.27 28.59 3.57
N ALA A 19 10.80 27.89 2.56
CA ALA A 19 9.94 27.40 1.50
C ALA A 19 8.68 26.88 2.20
N ALA A 20 7.49 27.25 1.71
CA ALA A 20 6.25 26.69 2.19
C ALA A 20 6.33 25.17 1.95
N GLY A 21 7.00 24.48 2.87
CA GLY A 21 7.34 23.09 2.78
C GLY A 21 6.02 22.40 2.96
N GLN A 22 5.60 21.69 1.92
CA GLN A 22 4.44 20.84 2.03
C GLN A 22 4.64 19.95 3.26
N ASP A 23 3.66 19.97 4.15
CA ASP A 23 3.65 19.12 5.32
C ASP A 23 3.71 17.66 4.85
N ALA A 24 4.58 16.85 5.48
CA ALA A 24 4.71 15.44 5.15
C ALA A 24 3.36 14.71 5.27
N ALA A 25 2.50 15.12 6.21
CA ALA A 25 1.15 14.60 6.34
C ALA A 25 0.23 14.98 5.16
N ALA A 26 0.39 16.18 4.60
CA ALA A 26 -0.39 16.61 3.44
C ALA A 26 0.02 15.83 2.17
N LEU A 27 1.32 15.62 1.97
CA LEU A 27 1.84 14.80 0.87
C LEU A 27 1.47 13.32 1.04
N ALA A 28 1.60 12.78 2.25
CA ALA A 28 1.18 11.42 2.55
C ALA A 28 -0.31 11.21 2.26
N ARG A 29 -1.15 12.20 2.57
CA ARG A 29 -2.58 12.19 2.21
C ARG A 29 -2.80 12.21 0.71
N GLN A 30 -2.10 13.10 0.01
CA GLN A 30 -2.17 13.13 -1.45
C GLN A 30 -1.82 11.76 -2.05
N TYR A 31 -0.76 11.12 -1.57
CA TYR A 31 -0.37 9.78 -2.00
C TYR A 31 -1.45 8.74 -1.69
N ALA A 32 -1.91 8.68 -0.43
CA ALA A 32 -2.88 7.68 0.00
C ALA A 32 -4.20 7.79 -0.79
N GLU A 33 -4.62 8.99 -1.15
CA GLU A 33 -5.86 9.28 -1.88
C GLU A 33 -5.72 9.16 -3.41
N MET A 34 -4.54 8.79 -3.93
CA MET A 34 -4.35 8.56 -5.38
C MET A 34 -5.30 7.46 -5.89
N PRO A 35 -5.92 7.62 -7.08
CA PRO A 35 -6.80 6.61 -7.65
C PRO A 35 -6.15 5.23 -7.77
N GLU A 36 -4.87 5.19 -8.13
CA GLU A 36 -4.10 3.95 -8.26
C GLU A 36 -3.93 3.24 -6.92
N VAL A 37 -3.67 4.00 -5.85
CA VAL A 37 -3.53 3.48 -4.49
C VAL A 37 -4.88 3.01 -3.96
N GLN A 38 -5.95 3.76 -4.19
CA GLN A 38 -7.30 3.37 -3.79
C GLN A 38 -7.76 2.10 -4.51
N ALA A 39 -7.53 2.01 -5.83
CA ALA A 39 -7.87 0.85 -6.63
C ALA A 39 -7.17 -0.43 -6.14
N MET A 40 -5.92 -0.36 -5.70
CA MET A 40 -5.21 -1.51 -5.11
C MET A 40 -5.99 -2.10 -3.93
N PHE A 41 -6.51 -1.26 -3.06
CA PHE A 41 -7.30 -1.74 -1.94
C PHE A 41 -8.71 -2.17 -2.35
N ASP A 42 -9.31 -1.54 -3.37
CA ASP A 42 -10.62 -1.97 -3.88
C ASP A 42 -10.52 -3.39 -4.45
N ASP A 43 -9.44 -3.69 -5.17
CA ASP A 43 -9.14 -5.04 -5.65
C ASP A 43 -8.90 -6.02 -4.49
N MET A 44 -8.21 -5.57 -3.43
CA MET A 44 -7.92 -6.41 -2.26
C MET A 44 -9.18 -6.70 -1.42
N PHE A 45 -10.13 -5.77 -1.38
CA PHE A 45 -11.38 -5.88 -0.63
C PHE A 45 -12.58 -6.11 -1.54
N ALA A 46 -12.35 -6.62 -2.75
CA ALA A 46 -13.42 -6.97 -3.68
C ALA A 46 -14.36 -8.01 -3.03
N PRO A 47 -15.69 -7.89 -3.20
CA PRO A 47 -16.66 -8.80 -2.59
C PRO A 47 -16.34 -10.27 -2.84
N GLU A 48 -15.92 -10.62 -4.06
CA GLU A 48 -15.59 -11.99 -4.45
C GLU A 48 -14.38 -12.52 -3.69
N MET A 49 -13.34 -11.69 -3.51
CA MET A 49 -12.14 -12.05 -2.75
C MET A 49 -12.45 -12.27 -1.27
N LEU A 50 -13.26 -11.39 -0.69
CA LEU A 50 -13.69 -11.50 0.71
C LEU A 50 -14.59 -12.73 0.92
N ALA A 51 -15.48 -12.99 -0.03
CA ALA A 51 -16.38 -14.14 -0.03
C ALA A 51 -15.61 -15.48 -0.09
N GLU A 52 -14.61 -15.58 -0.98
CA GLU A 52 -13.75 -16.76 -1.05
C GLU A 52 -12.95 -16.94 0.24
N GLN A 53 -12.35 -15.85 0.76
CA GLN A 53 -11.61 -15.91 2.02
C GLN A 53 -12.50 -16.37 3.19
N PHE A 54 -13.75 -15.92 3.23
CA PHE A 54 -14.73 -16.38 4.21
C PHE A 54 -15.03 -17.87 4.03
N ARG A 55 -15.27 -18.32 2.79
CA ARG A 55 -15.53 -19.73 2.46
C ARG A 55 -14.37 -20.64 2.91
N PHE A 56 -13.13 -20.23 2.68
CA PHE A 56 -11.94 -20.98 3.12
C PHE A 56 -11.83 -21.11 4.65
N GLY A 57 -12.43 -20.19 5.41
CA GLY A 57 -12.45 -20.22 6.87
C GLY A 57 -13.57 -21.08 7.47
N LEU A 58 -14.51 -21.59 6.66
CA LEU A 58 -15.63 -22.38 7.16
C LEU A 58 -15.22 -23.83 7.47
N PRO A 59 -15.82 -24.46 8.51
CA PRO A 59 -15.73 -25.90 8.70
C PRO A 59 -16.26 -26.65 7.48
N ALA A 60 -15.69 -27.82 7.18
CA ALA A 60 -16.05 -28.62 6.00
C ALA A 60 -17.53 -29.06 5.98
N GLU A 61 -18.17 -29.12 7.14
CA GLU A 61 -19.58 -29.48 7.30
C GLU A 61 -20.53 -28.34 6.94
N VAL A 62 -20.04 -27.09 6.94
CA VAL A 62 -20.84 -25.91 6.61
C VAL A 62 -20.76 -25.65 5.12
N GLN A 63 -21.84 -25.97 4.41
CA GLN A 63 -21.99 -25.66 3.00
C GLN A 63 -22.92 -24.45 2.85
N LEU A 64 -22.44 -23.43 2.15
CA LEU A 64 -23.23 -22.26 1.76
C LEU A 64 -23.52 -22.33 0.27
N SER A 65 -24.71 -21.91 -0.13
CA SER A 65 -25.03 -21.72 -1.55
C SER A 65 -24.24 -20.55 -2.13
N ASP A 66 -24.12 -20.50 -3.46
CA ASP A 66 -23.45 -19.39 -4.15
C ASP A 66 -24.10 -18.04 -3.82
N ASP A 67 -25.44 -17.99 -3.77
CA ASP A 67 -26.18 -16.79 -3.36
C ASP A 67 -25.88 -16.36 -1.92
N GLN A 68 -25.64 -17.31 -1.01
CA GLN A 68 -25.27 -16.99 0.37
C GLN A 68 -23.87 -16.42 0.44
N ILE A 69 -22.92 -17.03 -0.29
CA ILE A 69 -21.53 -16.57 -0.35
C ILE A 69 -21.43 -15.18 -0.98
N ALA A 70 -22.16 -14.91 -2.06
CA ALA A 70 -22.20 -13.60 -2.69
C ALA A 70 -22.67 -12.51 -1.70
N ARG A 71 -23.77 -12.76 -0.97
CA ARG A 71 -24.26 -11.84 0.05
C ARG A 71 -23.28 -11.64 1.21
N VAL A 72 -22.52 -12.67 1.59
CA VAL A 72 -21.45 -12.53 2.58
C VAL A 72 -20.35 -11.60 2.06
N GLY A 73 -19.93 -11.79 0.81
CA GLY A 73 -19.00 -10.90 0.12
C GLY A 73 -19.43 -9.45 0.17
N ASP A 74 -20.68 -9.16 -0.20
CA ASP A 74 -21.25 -7.80 -0.20
C ASP A 74 -21.20 -7.17 1.21
N VAL A 75 -21.63 -7.90 2.24
CA VAL A 75 -21.62 -7.42 3.63
C VAL A 75 -20.19 -7.15 4.12
N MET A 76 -19.25 -8.04 3.78
CA MET A 76 -17.85 -7.86 4.16
C MET A 76 -17.21 -6.70 3.42
N ALA A 77 -17.53 -6.50 2.14
CA ALA A 77 -17.06 -5.36 1.36
C ALA A 77 -17.61 -4.04 1.91
N GLU A 78 -18.89 -3.99 2.30
CA GLU A 78 -19.49 -2.82 2.96
C GLU A 78 -18.79 -2.52 4.30
N MET A 79 -18.51 -3.56 5.09
CA MET A 79 -17.73 -3.43 6.32
C MET A 79 -16.34 -2.84 6.04
N MET A 80 -15.61 -3.35 5.04
CA MET A 80 -14.30 -2.80 4.66
C MET A 80 -14.40 -1.36 4.14
N ALA A 81 -15.43 -1.06 3.34
CA ALA A 81 -15.70 0.29 2.85
C ALA A 81 -15.93 1.28 4.02
N SER A 82 -16.59 0.85 5.09
CA SER A 82 -16.79 1.68 6.29
C SER A 82 -15.49 2.01 7.02
N LEU A 83 -14.47 1.15 6.92
CA LEU A 83 -13.14 1.35 7.52
C LEU A 83 -12.18 2.15 6.64
N ARG A 84 -12.60 2.54 5.43
CA ARG A 84 -11.76 3.28 4.48
C ARG A 84 -11.14 4.56 5.05
N PRO A 85 -11.90 5.43 5.75
CA PRO A 85 -11.32 6.66 6.29
C PRO A 85 -10.21 6.37 7.31
N ASP A 86 -10.42 5.38 8.18
CA ASP A 86 -9.44 4.99 9.19
C ASP A 86 -8.20 4.36 8.56
N LEU A 87 -8.37 3.52 7.54
CA LEU A 87 -7.27 2.94 6.78
C LEU A 87 -6.43 4.04 6.11
N THR A 88 -7.08 4.98 5.42
CA THR A 88 -6.39 6.12 4.81
C THR A 88 -5.65 6.93 5.85
N GLN A 89 -6.24 7.20 7.01
CA GLN A 89 -5.57 7.93 8.09
C GLN A 89 -4.35 7.18 8.62
N MET A 90 -4.44 5.86 8.83
CA MET A 90 -3.30 5.04 9.24
C MET A 90 -2.17 5.07 8.21
N MET A 91 -2.49 5.07 6.92
CA MET A 91 -1.48 5.23 5.87
C MET A 91 -0.81 6.61 5.92
N VAL A 92 -1.60 7.67 6.09
CA VAL A 92 -1.09 9.04 6.21
C VAL A 92 -0.11 9.16 7.37
N ASP A 93 -0.52 8.70 8.55
CA ASP A 93 0.29 8.78 9.77
C ASP A 93 1.55 7.93 9.62
N GLY A 94 1.42 6.71 9.07
CA GLY A 94 2.53 5.81 8.81
C GLY A 94 3.54 6.40 7.83
N MET A 95 3.08 7.01 6.74
CA MET A 95 3.98 7.61 5.75
C MET A 95 4.68 8.86 6.29
N ALA A 96 3.94 9.77 6.93
CA ALA A 96 4.49 10.99 7.49
C ALA A 96 5.53 10.71 8.59
N ALA A 97 5.40 9.61 9.32
CA ALA A 97 6.33 9.21 10.37
C ALA A 97 7.60 8.50 9.85
N ASN A 98 7.53 7.83 8.70
CA ASN A 98 8.61 6.94 8.24
C ASN A 98 9.32 7.40 6.96
N PHE A 99 8.73 8.32 6.19
CA PHE A 99 9.28 8.80 4.93
C PHE A 99 9.55 10.30 5.01
N THR A 100 10.61 10.72 4.34
CA THR A 100 10.90 12.13 4.10
C THR A 100 9.97 12.72 3.05
N ILE A 101 9.81 14.04 3.05
CA ILE A 101 9.04 14.78 2.04
C ILE A 101 9.45 14.37 0.62
N GLY A 102 10.75 14.35 0.33
CA GLY A 102 11.25 14.01 -1.01
C GLY A 102 10.97 12.58 -1.44
N GLU A 103 10.91 11.62 -0.49
CA GLU A 103 10.54 10.24 -0.79
C GLU A 103 9.03 10.14 -1.11
N ILE A 104 8.18 10.84 -0.37
CA ILE A 104 6.73 10.86 -0.63
C ILE A 104 6.45 11.53 -1.98
N GLU A 105 7.11 12.66 -2.29
CA GLU A 105 7.02 13.33 -3.59
C GLU A 105 7.46 12.40 -4.72
N ALA A 106 8.55 11.65 -4.55
CA ALA A 106 9.03 10.70 -5.54
C ALA A 106 8.03 9.55 -5.77
N LEU A 107 7.39 9.04 -4.71
CA LEU A 107 6.35 8.02 -4.81
C LEU A 107 5.14 8.55 -5.57
N ILE A 108 4.65 9.76 -5.25
CA ILE A 108 3.53 10.40 -5.95
C ILE A 108 3.88 10.59 -7.43
N ALA A 109 5.07 11.13 -7.73
CA ALA A 109 5.50 11.37 -9.10
C ALA A 109 5.60 10.07 -9.90
N PHE A 110 6.14 9.00 -9.31
CA PHE A 110 6.25 7.71 -9.97
C PHE A 110 4.88 7.09 -10.20
N TYR A 111 4.09 6.88 -9.15
CA TYR A 111 2.81 6.17 -9.26
C TYR A 111 1.73 6.98 -9.99
N GLY A 112 1.87 8.30 -10.08
CA GLY A 112 1.00 9.16 -10.89
C GLY A 112 1.37 9.16 -12.38
N SER A 113 2.50 8.57 -12.76
CA SER A 113 2.88 8.39 -14.15
C SER A 113 2.13 7.20 -14.79
N PRO A 114 1.91 7.19 -16.12
CA PRO A 114 1.29 6.05 -16.81
C PRO A 114 2.00 4.72 -16.54
N ASP A 115 3.33 4.74 -16.47
CA ASP A 115 4.13 3.54 -16.23
C ASP A 115 4.09 3.11 -14.76
N GLY A 116 4.18 4.03 -13.80
CA GLY A 116 4.08 3.69 -12.38
C GLY A 116 2.69 3.15 -12.01
N ALA A 117 1.62 3.76 -12.53
CA ALA A 117 0.25 3.24 -12.41
C ALA A 117 0.10 1.84 -13.02
N SER A 118 0.74 1.60 -14.17
CA SER A 118 0.79 0.29 -14.83
C SER A 118 1.55 -0.74 -13.98
N VAL A 119 2.68 -0.36 -13.37
CA VAL A 119 3.44 -1.20 -12.45
C VAL A 119 2.57 -1.59 -11.25
N MET A 120 1.96 -0.61 -10.57
CA MET A 120 1.13 -0.86 -9.38
C MET A 120 0.03 -1.90 -9.65
N ARG A 121 -0.71 -1.75 -10.75
CA ARG A 121 -1.76 -2.71 -11.15
C ARG A 121 -1.24 -4.11 -11.49
N LYS A 122 -0.01 -4.21 -12.02
CA LYS A 122 0.58 -5.49 -12.44
C LYS A 122 1.32 -6.22 -11.32
N MET A 123 1.75 -5.51 -10.28
CA MET A 123 2.57 -6.11 -9.23
C MET A 123 1.83 -7.20 -8.46
N GLN A 124 0.57 -6.98 -8.07
CA GLN A 124 -0.22 -7.98 -7.35
C GLN A 124 -0.39 -9.28 -8.17
N PRO A 125 -0.90 -9.26 -9.42
CA PRO A 125 -1.09 -10.50 -10.18
C PRO A 125 0.24 -11.16 -10.55
N TYR A 126 1.29 -10.37 -10.79
CA TYR A 126 2.65 -10.90 -10.98
C TYR A 126 3.13 -11.68 -9.74
N MET A 127 2.99 -11.11 -8.55
CA MET A 127 3.39 -11.79 -7.31
C MET A 127 2.56 -13.05 -7.06
N GLN A 128 1.25 -13.03 -7.32
CA GLN A 128 0.40 -14.22 -7.22
C GLN A 128 0.85 -15.33 -8.18
N GLN A 129 1.18 -14.96 -9.42
CA GLN A 129 1.71 -15.91 -10.40
C GLN A 129 3.04 -16.52 -9.94
N VAL A 130 3.97 -15.68 -9.44
CA VAL A 130 5.28 -16.14 -8.94
C VAL A 130 5.09 -17.10 -7.76
N LEU A 131 4.28 -16.73 -6.77
CA LEU A 131 4.01 -17.57 -5.61
C LEU A 131 3.32 -18.88 -6.00
N GLY A 132 2.33 -18.84 -6.90
CA GLY A 132 1.65 -20.03 -7.41
C GLY A 132 2.62 -21.01 -8.09
N ALA A 133 3.61 -20.50 -8.84
CA ALA A 133 4.65 -21.32 -9.43
C ALA A 133 5.70 -21.81 -8.41
N PHE A 134 5.93 -21.04 -7.35
CA PHE A 134 6.93 -21.34 -6.33
C PHE A 134 6.46 -22.37 -5.29
N MET A 135 5.17 -22.40 -4.96
CA MET A 135 4.63 -23.31 -3.94
C MET A 135 4.88 -24.81 -4.22
N PRO A 136 4.70 -25.33 -5.45
CA PRO A 136 5.05 -26.73 -5.75
C PRO A 136 6.55 -27.02 -5.57
N LEU A 137 7.42 -26.06 -5.89
CA LEU A 137 8.87 -26.19 -5.67
C LEU A 137 9.19 -26.30 -4.18
N ILE A 138 8.55 -25.49 -3.33
CA ILE A 138 8.69 -25.60 -1.87
C ILE A 138 8.24 -26.99 -1.39
N GLN A 139 7.06 -27.45 -1.81
CA GLN A 139 6.53 -28.75 -1.39
C GLN A 139 7.45 -29.91 -1.79
N GLN A 140 7.99 -29.87 -3.01
CA GLN A 140 8.97 -30.85 -3.46
C GLN A 140 10.21 -30.84 -2.57
N ARG A 141 10.80 -29.67 -2.33
CA ARG A 141 11.99 -29.56 -1.47
C ARG A 141 11.71 -30.01 -0.04
N GLN A 142 10.55 -29.69 0.53
CA GLN A 142 10.16 -30.17 1.86
C GLN A 142 10.13 -31.69 1.94
N GLN A 143 9.65 -32.38 0.90
CA GLN A 143 9.68 -33.85 0.86
C GLN A 143 11.11 -34.40 0.78
N GLU A 144 11.99 -33.74 0.03
CA GLU A 144 13.41 -34.11 -0.08
C GLU A 144 14.14 -33.99 1.28
N PHE A 145 13.82 -32.96 2.07
CA PHE A 145 14.45 -32.72 3.39
C PHE A 145 13.72 -33.40 4.57
N LEU A 146 12.57 -34.04 4.34
CA LEU A 146 11.81 -34.70 5.41
C LEU A 146 12.62 -35.76 6.18
N PRO A 147 13.45 -36.62 5.54
CA PRO A 147 14.26 -37.59 6.26
C PRO A 147 15.24 -36.94 7.24
N ASP A 148 15.90 -35.85 6.83
CA ASP A 148 16.85 -35.14 7.69
C ASP A 148 16.15 -34.50 8.89
N LEU A 149 14.95 -33.94 8.68
CA LEU A 149 14.12 -33.41 9.76
C LEU A 149 13.70 -34.51 10.75
N ILE A 150 13.37 -35.70 10.26
CA ILE A 150 13.04 -36.85 11.11
C ILE A 150 14.26 -37.29 11.92
N ALA A 151 15.45 -37.35 11.31
CA ALA A 151 16.67 -37.71 12.01
C ALA A 151 16.95 -36.77 13.19
N ILE A 152 16.82 -35.45 12.98
CA ILE A 152 16.97 -34.44 14.05
C ILE A 152 15.98 -34.64 15.20
N ILE A 153 14.72 -35.01 14.91
CA ILE A 153 13.69 -35.22 15.94
C ILE A 153 13.94 -36.50 16.75
N GLN A 154 14.67 -37.46 16.18
CA GLN A 154 14.96 -38.76 16.80
C GLN A 154 16.26 -38.79 17.61
N GLU A 155 17.06 -37.72 17.57
CA GLU A 155 18.21 -37.48 18.47
C GLU A 155 17.77 -37.16 19.90
#